data_AF-K9SQW2-F1
#
_entry.id   AF-K9SQW2-F1
#
_cell.length_a   1.000
_cell.length_b   1.000
_cell.length_c   1.000
_cell.angle_alpha   90.00
_cell.angle_beta   90.00
_cell.angle_gamma   90.00
#
_symmetry.space_group_name_H-M   'P 1'
#
loop_
_entity.id
_entity.type
_entity.pdbx_description
1 polymer ?
#
loop_
_entity_poly.entity_id
_entity_poly.type
_entity_poly.pdbx_seq_one_letter_code
_entity_poly.pdbx_strand_id
1 'polypeptide(L)' 'MTTRRGDSAFPVSFNKNEDVLVEGMTKREYFAIMLMQGYAVANLQFEDIYQKARMAVTEADILIEILNE' A
#
# COMPACT_ATOMS: atom_id res chain seq x y z
N MET A 1 0.57 18.76 -19.56
CA MET A 1 0.20 17.69 -20.52
C MET A 1 -0.70 16.73 -19.78
N THR A 2 -2.00 16.81 -20.03
CA THR A 2 -3.01 15.93 -19.41
C THR A 2 -2.88 14.52 -19.95
N THR A 3 -3.13 13.52 -19.11
CA THR A 3 -3.04 12.10 -19.48
C THR A 3 -4.27 11.71 -20.30
N ARG A 4 -4.08 11.15 -21.51
CA ARG A 4 -5.14 10.70 -22.42
C ARG A 4 -5.15 9.19 -22.51
N ARG A 5 -6.30 8.57 -22.87
CA ARG A 5 -6.48 7.12 -22.94
C ARG A 5 -5.45 6.36 -23.80
N GLY A 6 -4.85 7.02 -24.79
CA GLY A 6 -3.81 6.46 -25.66
C GLY A 6 -2.36 6.69 -25.20
N ASP A 7 -2.16 7.39 -24.07
CA ASP A 7 -0.82 7.60 -23.54
C ASP A 7 -0.30 6.31 -22.87
N SER A 8 1.00 6.05 -22.99
CA SER A 8 1.66 4.92 -22.32
C SER A 8 1.57 4.98 -20.78
N ALA A 9 1.33 6.18 -20.23
CA ALA A 9 1.12 6.43 -18.82
C ALA A 9 -0.38 6.48 -18.46
N PHE A 10 -1.29 6.01 -19.32
CA PHE A 10 -2.70 5.97 -19.00
C PHE A 10 -3.02 4.72 -18.15
N PRO A 11 -3.73 4.87 -17.01
CA PRO A 11 -4.12 3.72 -16.21
C PRO A 11 -5.09 2.86 -17.01
N VAL A 12 -4.69 1.61 -17.25
CA VAL A 12 -5.58 0.58 -17.78
C VAL A 12 -5.91 -0.32 -16.60
N SER A 13 -7.07 -0.14 -15.97
CA SER A 13 -7.50 -1.13 -14.98
C SER A 13 -7.76 -2.46 -15.67
N PHE A 14 -7.49 -3.53 -14.94
CA PHE A 14 -7.86 -4.88 -15.33
C PHE A 14 -9.39 -5.02 -15.49
N ASN A 15 -10.17 -4.20 -14.76
CA ASN A 15 -11.62 -4.19 -14.78
C ASN A 15 -12.16 -2.91 -15.46
N LYS A 16 -12.28 -2.94 -16.80
CA LYS A 16 -12.68 -1.78 -17.63
C LYS A 16 -14.03 -1.15 -17.25
N ASN A 17 -14.90 -1.91 -16.58
CA ASN A 17 -16.26 -1.48 -16.24
C ASN A 17 -16.34 -0.70 -14.92
N GLU A 18 -15.30 -0.80 -14.07
CA GLU A 18 -15.23 -0.09 -12.78
C GLU A 18 -14.29 1.13 -12.85
N ASP A 19 -13.67 1.36 -14.01
CA ASP A 19 -12.69 2.43 -14.21
C ASP A 19 -13.39 3.80 -14.26
N VAL A 20 -13.40 4.49 -13.11
CA VAL A 20 -13.77 5.90 -13.05
C VAL A 20 -12.60 6.72 -13.61
N LEU A 21 -12.80 7.26 -14.81
CA LEU A 21 -11.81 8.08 -15.48
C LEU A 21 -11.67 9.43 -14.74
N VAL A 22 -10.60 9.58 -13.96
CA VAL A 22 -10.27 10.85 -13.32
C VAL A 22 -9.64 11.78 -14.36
N GLU A 23 -10.49 12.50 -15.10
CA GLU A 23 -10.03 13.57 -16.00
C GLU A 23 -9.34 14.68 -15.21
N GLY A 24 -8.19 15.16 -15.70
CA GLY A 24 -7.52 16.36 -15.18
C GLY A 24 -6.11 16.15 -14.64
N MET A 25 -5.66 14.91 -14.46
CA MET A 25 -4.31 14.66 -13.96
C MET A 25 -3.27 14.80 -15.07
N THR A 26 -2.13 15.41 -14.76
CA THR A 26 -0.97 15.45 -15.65
C THR A 26 -0.17 14.15 -15.58
N LYS A 27 0.56 13.82 -16.65
CA LYS A 27 1.44 12.64 -16.70
C LYS A 27 2.42 12.55 -15.51
N ARG A 28 2.89 13.70 -15.02
CA ARG A 28 3.81 13.80 -13.88
C ARG A 28 3.12 13.47 -12.56
N GLU A 29 1.92 14.00 -12.33
CA GLU A 29 1.13 13.69 -11.13
C GLU A 29 0.72 12.22 -11.11
N TYR A 30 0.36 11.67 -12.27
CA TYR A 30 0.08 10.24 -12.40
C TYR A 30 1.28 9.37 -12.01
N PHE A 31 2.46 9.66 -12.57
CA PHE A 31 3.67 8.91 -12.23
C PHE A 31 4.00 9.02 -10.74
N ALA A 32 3.84 10.21 -10.14
CA ALA A 32 4.06 10.42 -8.72
C ALA A 32 3.10 9.59 -7.86
N ILE A 33 1.80 9.54 -8.20
CA ILE A 33 0.80 8.76 -7.46
C ILE A 33 1.06 7.26 -7.56
N MET A 34 1.40 6.76 -8.76
CA MET A 34 1.73 5.33 -8.93
C MET A 34 2.98 4.94 -8.12
N LEU A 35 3.98 5.82 -8.05
CA LEU A 35 5.14 5.63 -7.17
C LEU A 35 4.73 5.59 -5.68
N MET A 36 3.92 6.55 -5.23
CA MET A 36 3.46 6.59 -3.84
C MET A 36 2.61 5.36 -3.47
N GLN A 37 1.74 4.91 -4.38
CA GLN A 37 0.96 3.69 -4.20
C GLN A 37 1.87 2.46 -4.10
N GLY A 38 2.88 2.35 -4.96
CA GLY A 38 3.88 1.29 -4.88
C GLY A 38 4.63 1.27 -3.54
N TYR A 39 5.05 2.43 -3.05
CA TYR A 39 5.71 2.55 -1.73
C TYR A 39 4.77 2.19 -0.57
N ALA A 40 3.51 2.64 -0.61
CA ALA A 40 2.55 2.34 0.44
C ALA A 40 2.25 0.83 0.50
N VAL A 41 2.12 0.17 -0.65
CA VAL A 41 1.80 -1.26 -0.71
C VAL A 41 3.02 -2.14 -0.43
N ALA A 42 4.23 -1.75 -0.86
CA ALA A 42 5.44 -2.52 -0.60
C ALA A 42 5.79 -2.62 0.89
N ASN A 43 5.42 -1.61 1.69
CA ASN A 43 5.69 -1.60 3.13
C ASN A 43 4.74 -2.49 3.97
N LEU A 44 3.64 -2.99 3.39
CA LEU A 44 2.67 -3.85 4.12
C LEU A 44 3.31 -5.10 4.72
N GLN A 45 4.20 -5.78 3.99
CA GLN A 45 4.86 -6.99 4.51
C GLN A 45 5.82 -6.70 5.66
N PHE A 46 6.51 -5.55 5.62
CA PHE A 46 7.46 -5.17 6.67
C PHE A 46 6.73 -4.81 7.97
N GLU A 47 5.60 -4.09 7.86
CA GLU A 47 4.77 -3.74 9.00
C GLU A 47 4.14 -4.98 9.66
N ASP A 48 3.63 -5.93 8.87
CA ASP A 48 3.04 -7.19 9.38
C ASP A 48 4.06 -8.03 10.18
N ILE A 49 5.29 -8.20 9.69
CA ILE A 49 6.34 -8.95 10.40
C ILE A 49 6.71 -8.27 11.72
N TYR A 50 6.86 -6.94 11.71
CA TYR A 50 7.20 -6.18 12.92
C TYR A 50 6.07 -6.20 13.96
N GLN A 51 4.81 -6.17 13.52
CA GLN A 51 3.67 -6.29 14.42
C GLN A 51 3.58 -7.69 15.04
N LYS A 52 3.77 -8.75 14.24
CA LYS A 52 3.83 -10.14 14.74
C LYS A 52 4.93 -10.33 15.78
N ALA A 53 6.13 -9.80 15.53
CA ALA A 53 7.22 -9.86 16.49
C ALA A 53 6.90 -9.13 17.80
N ARG A 54 6.28 -7.94 17.72
CA ARG A 54 5.83 -7.21 18.92
C ARG A 54 4.81 -7.99 19.72
N MET A 55 3.77 -8.53 19.07
CA MET A 55 2.76 -9.33 19.76
C MET A 55 3.37 -10.54 20.47
N ALA A 56 4.29 -11.24 19.81
CA ALA A 56 4.96 -12.41 20.41
C ALA A 56 5.78 -12.04 21.66
N VAL A 57 6.44 -10.88 21.67
CA VAL A 57 7.15 -10.39 22.86
C VAL A 57 6.17 -10.06 23.98
N THR A 58 5.07 -9.35 23.68
CA THR A 58 4.06 -9.02 24.69
C THR A 58 3.43 -10.27 25.31
N GLU A 59 3.13 -11.29 24.51
CA GLU A 59 2.61 -12.56 24.99
C GLU A 59 3.62 -13.32 25.86
N ALA A 60 4.91 -13.29 25.48
CA ALA A 60 5.97 -13.88 26.29
C ALA A 60 6.11 -13.18 27.65
N ASP A 61 6.03 -11.85 27.69
CA ASP A 61 6.09 -11.07 28.93
C ASP A 61 4.91 -11.40 29.86
N ILE A 62 3.69 -11.52 29.31
CA ILE A 62 2.49 -11.93 30.07
C ILE A 62 2.67 -13.34 30.64
N LEU A 63 3.20 -14.27 29.86
CA LEU A 63 3.50 -15.64 30.33
C LEU A 63 4.50 -15.65 31.47
N ILE A 64 5.54 -14.82 31.40
CA ILE A 64 6.54 -14.67 32.45
C ILE A 64 5.90 -14.11 33.73
N GLU A 65 5.02 -13.13 33.60
CA GLU A 65 4.29 -12.56 34.75
C GLU A 65 3.43 -13.62 35.45
N ILE A 66 2.68 -14.41 34.68
CA ILE A 66 1.85 -15.52 35.21
C ILE A 66 2.71 -16.58 35.90
N LEU A 67 3.90 -16.88 35.39
CA LEU A 67 4.81 -17.88 35.99
C LEU A 67 5.50 -17.39 37.27
N ASN A 68 5.51 -16.08 37.51
CA ASN A 68 6.14 -15.48 38.69
C ASN A 68 5.16 -15.22 39.85
N GLU A 69 3.84 -15.46 39.66
CA GLU A 69 2.82 -15.56 40.73
C GLU A 69 2.72 -16.98 41.29
#